data_AF-A0A7M3XKG0-F1
#
_entry.id   AF-A0A7M3XKG0-F1
#
_cell.length_a   1.000
_cell.length_b   1.000
_cell.length_c   1.000
_cell.angle_alpha   90.00
_cell.angle_beta   90.00
_cell.angle_gamma   90.00
#
_symmetry.space_group_name_H-M   'P 1'
#
loop_
_entity.id
_entity.type
_entity.pdbx_description
1 polymer ?
#
loop_
_entity_poly.entity_id
_entity_poly.type
_entity_poly.pdbx_seq_one_letter_code
_entity_poly.pdbx_strand_id
1 'polypeptide(L)'
;MDRSRKRNSVAMVLLMVVSLFAGLGAPIASASEVVMTDAIEVTPDGAFSDRMVSIDADSQGNVHFIWSRNTQHLYYKMLDARGEVLIDDTKISNAGAHRAWHPDVRVDHDDMVHVTWTDKAGQWTIMYTLLDPSLDDQNGDETTDSAITVVNDFEVSSNPQNRDWPAIDIDSDNDPHIVWQDSYEPLDKFYQQPQIYYAMLDTDVVSRTVEFAVGETLLTPIIGHKGHPDIAIDLDDFVQVVWDDTRGGKVEMVIPIDTSGSMLAEWADMCVVFYGGNFVSGSYFQGLKPLLVRANMTVYETLYGIGGHTSVSAATSGNCATAFATGGSGSQGPRNTALGLVPGDDSGGIRKLNGVIMNGGALTINYDGGGVGSESWGPSSTWACLSWKDAQGNVPGNPPTQLDHKW
;
A
#
# COMPACT_ATOMS: atom_id res chain seq x y z
N MET A 1 2.45 -62.38 26.83
CA MET A 1 3.06 -61.11 26.39
C MET A 1 3.79 -61.20 25.04
N ASP A 2 4.27 -62.37 24.59
CA ASP A 2 5.15 -62.45 23.41
C ASP A 2 4.43 -62.51 22.03
N ARG A 3 3.16 -62.94 21.98
CA ARG A 3 2.37 -63.03 20.73
C ARG A 3 1.86 -61.67 20.22
N SER A 4 1.67 -60.69 21.12
CA SER A 4 1.19 -59.34 20.78
C SER A 4 2.31 -58.47 20.19
N ARG A 5 3.53 -58.58 20.72
CA ARG A 5 4.71 -57.89 20.15
C ARG A 5 5.02 -58.34 18.72
N LYS A 6 4.91 -59.65 18.42
CA LYS A 6 5.12 -60.18 17.07
C LYS A 6 4.08 -59.69 16.05
N ARG A 7 2.79 -59.58 16.42
CA ARG A 7 1.75 -59.01 15.53
C ARG A 7 1.97 -57.53 15.25
N ASN A 8 2.39 -56.75 16.24
CA ASN A 8 2.66 -55.33 16.07
C ASN A 8 3.90 -55.07 15.20
N SER A 9 4.97 -55.88 15.32
CA SER A 9 6.13 -55.77 14.43
C SER A 9 5.82 -56.14 12.99
N VAL A 10 5.01 -57.18 12.75
CA VAL A 10 4.63 -57.58 11.38
C VAL A 10 3.74 -56.51 10.73
N ALA A 11 2.81 -55.90 11.48
CA ALA A 11 1.98 -54.80 10.98
C ALA A 11 2.80 -53.56 10.63
N MET A 12 3.82 -53.23 11.44
CA MET A 12 4.70 -52.07 11.19
C MET A 12 5.57 -52.27 9.95
N VAL A 13 6.10 -53.48 9.75
CA VAL A 13 6.87 -53.83 8.55
C VAL A 13 5.97 -53.82 7.31
N LEU A 14 4.72 -54.29 7.42
CA LEU A 14 3.77 -54.24 6.31
C LEU A 14 3.43 -52.79 5.92
N LEU A 15 3.22 -51.91 6.91
CA LEU A 15 2.99 -50.47 6.67
C LEU A 15 4.19 -49.80 5.99
N MET A 16 5.41 -50.11 6.40
CA MET A 16 6.63 -49.59 5.75
C MET A 16 6.80 -50.11 4.31
N VAL A 17 6.41 -51.36 4.04
CA VAL A 17 6.46 -51.92 2.69
C VAL A 17 5.38 -51.31 1.79
N VAL A 18 4.17 -51.08 2.30
CA VAL A 18 3.08 -50.43 1.55
C VAL A 18 3.42 -48.95 1.26
N SER A 19 4.08 -48.24 2.18
CA SER A 19 4.53 -46.85 1.93
C SER A 19 5.61 -46.74 0.85
N LEU A 20 6.40 -47.79 0.61
CA LEU A 20 7.39 -47.83 -0.48
C LEU A 20 6.73 -47.95 -1.87
N PHE A 21 5.50 -48.48 -1.94
CA PHE A 21 4.76 -48.59 -3.20
C PHE A 21 3.89 -47.36 -3.50
N ALA A 22 3.55 -46.55 -2.50
CA ALA A 22 2.79 -45.31 -2.69
C ALA A 22 3.54 -44.25 -3.52
N GLY A 23 4.88 -44.29 -3.54
CA GLY A 23 5.71 -43.37 -4.34
C GLY A 23 5.95 -43.80 -5.79
N LEU A 24 5.55 -45.02 -6.20
CA LEU A 24 5.82 -45.57 -7.54
C LEU A 24 4.71 -45.29 -8.56
N GLY A 25 3.64 -44.61 -8.14
CA GLY A 25 2.49 -44.28 -8.99
C GLY A 25 2.21 -42.79 -9.14
N ALA A 26 3.10 -41.91 -8.66
CA ALA A 26 2.96 -40.48 -8.96
C ALA A 26 3.16 -40.29 -10.47
N PRO A 27 2.17 -39.77 -11.22
CA PRO A 27 2.41 -39.40 -12.60
C PRO A 27 3.55 -38.40 -12.62
N ILE A 28 4.58 -38.71 -13.40
CA ILE A 28 5.63 -37.74 -13.71
C ILE A 28 4.89 -36.68 -14.53
N ALA A 29 4.63 -35.51 -13.93
CA ALA A 29 4.12 -34.38 -14.68
C ALA A 29 5.19 -34.03 -15.73
N SER A 30 4.96 -34.44 -16.98
CA SER A 30 5.73 -33.90 -18.09
C SER A 30 5.39 -32.42 -18.16
N ALA A 31 6.38 -31.56 -17.93
CA ALA A 31 6.24 -30.15 -18.24
C ALA A 31 5.79 -30.05 -19.70
N SER A 32 4.65 -29.42 -19.93
CA SER A 32 4.23 -29.05 -21.29
C SER A 32 5.35 -28.20 -21.88
N GLU A 33 5.78 -28.51 -23.10
CA GLU A 33 6.75 -27.70 -23.82
C GLU A 33 6.13 -26.29 -23.97
N VAL A 34 6.79 -25.27 -23.43
CA VAL A 34 6.37 -23.88 -23.62
C VAL A 34 6.66 -23.53 -25.07
N VAL A 35 5.66 -23.66 -25.92
CA VAL A 35 5.74 -23.22 -27.32
C VAL A 35 5.65 -21.70 -27.31
N MET A 36 6.79 -21.03 -27.47
CA MET A 36 6.79 -19.59 -27.72
C MET A 36 6.35 -19.36 -29.17
N THR A 37 5.09 -18.97 -29.35
CA THR A 37 4.58 -18.45 -30.61
C THR A 37 5.03 -17.01 -30.81
N ASP A 38 4.87 -16.49 -32.02
CA ASP A 38 4.99 -15.05 -32.25
C ASP A 38 3.98 -14.29 -31.37
N ALA A 39 4.30 -13.04 -31.03
CA ALA A 39 3.43 -12.21 -30.22
C ALA A 39 2.09 -11.98 -30.93
N ILE A 40 0.99 -12.27 -30.23
CA ILE A 40 -0.36 -12.00 -30.72
C ILE A 40 -0.75 -10.59 -30.29
N GLU A 41 -1.22 -9.80 -31.24
CA GLU A 41 -1.75 -8.46 -30.99
C GLU A 41 -3.22 -8.57 -30.59
N VAL A 42 -3.55 -8.20 -29.35
CA VAL A 42 -4.92 -8.32 -28.81
C VAL A 42 -5.84 -7.23 -29.37
N THR A 43 -5.35 -5.99 -29.44
CA THR A 43 -6.07 -4.85 -30.02
C THR A 43 -5.22 -4.20 -31.12
N PRO A 44 -5.50 -4.48 -32.42
CA PRO A 44 -4.66 -4.05 -33.53
C PRO A 44 -4.73 -2.54 -33.84
N ASP A 45 -5.69 -1.83 -33.24
CA ASP A 45 -5.96 -0.43 -33.53
C ASP A 45 -5.32 0.50 -32.48
N GLY A 46 -4.17 1.08 -32.83
CA GLY A 46 -3.54 2.18 -32.06
C GLY A 46 -4.32 3.50 -32.05
N ALA A 47 -5.59 3.49 -32.48
CA ALA A 47 -6.49 4.64 -32.44
C ALA A 47 -6.96 4.97 -31.02
N PHE A 48 -6.90 3.99 -30.12
CA PHE A 48 -7.36 4.12 -28.74
C PHE A 48 -6.21 4.00 -27.75
N SER A 49 -6.46 4.54 -26.56
CA SER A 49 -5.56 4.39 -25.43
C SER A 49 -6.10 3.29 -24.51
N ASP A 50 -5.75 2.04 -24.81
CA ASP A 50 -6.10 0.86 -24.01
C ASP A 50 -5.10 0.68 -22.85
N ARG A 51 -5.60 0.47 -21.63
CA ARG A 51 -4.80 0.45 -20.39
C ARG A 51 -5.39 -0.50 -19.36
N MET A 52 -4.56 -0.86 -18.37
CA MET A 52 -4.99 -1.61 -17.18
C MET A 52 -5.68 -2.92 -17.58
N VAL A 53 -5.00 -3.70 -18.42
CA VAL A 53 -5.53 -4.99 -18.83
C VAL A 53 -5.46 -5.96 -17.65
N SER A 54 -6.54 -6.72 -17.43
CA SER A 54 -6.57 -7.92 -16.62
C SER A 54 -6.99 -9.10 -17.49
N ILE A 55 -6.48 -10.29 -17.15
CA ILE A 55 -6.63 -11.49 -17.94
C ILE A 55 -6.88 -12.70 -17.06
N ASP A 56 -7.69 -13.63 -17.54
CA ASP A 56 -7.84 -14.96 -16.96
C ASP A 56 -8.26 -15.96 -18.05
N ALA A 57 -8.28 -17.26 -17.76
CA ALA A 57 -8.58 -18.31 -18.73
C ALA A 57 -9.71 -19.24 -18.26
N ASP A 58 -10.54 -19.68 -19.20
CA ASP A 58 -11.61 -20.66 -18.93
C ASP A 58 -11.12 -22.12 -18.94
N SER A 59 -12.04 -23.05 -18.64
CA SER A 59 -11.77 -24.49 -18.62
C SER A 59 -11.38 -25.08 -19.99
N GLN A 60 -11.69 -24.38 -21.09
CA GLN A 60 -11.36 -24.76 -22.46
C GLN A 60 -10.02 -24.17 -22.93
N GLY A 61 -9.40 -23.33 -22.11
CA GLY A 61 -8.15 -22.63 -22.40
C GLY A 61 -8.34 -21.39 -23.27
N ASN A 62 -9.56 -20.89 -23.41
CA ASN A 62 -9.80 -19.58 -23.99
C ASN A 62 -9.37 -18.51 -22.99
N VAL A 63 -8.85 -17.39 -23.50
CA VAL A 63 -8.31 -16.29 -22.70
C VAL A 63 -9.27 -15.11 -22.77
N HIS A 64 -9.65 -14.64 -21.59
CA HIS A 64 -10.55 -13.51 -21.37
C HIS A 64 -9.70 -12.27 -21.08
N PHE A 65 -9.94 -11.20 -21.82
CA PHE A 65 -9.26 -9.92 -21.64
C PHE A 65 -10.27 -8.87 -21.21
N ILE A 66 -9.95 -8.13 -20.16
CA ILE A 66 -10.68 -6.93 -19.74
C ILE A 66 -9.72 -5.76 -19.69
N TRP A 67 -10.10 -4.61 -20.23
CA TRP A 67 -9.28 -3.40 -20.13
C TRP A 67 -10.12 -2.13 -20.13
N SER A 68 -9.47 -1.02 -19.78
CA SER A 68 -10.05 0.32 -19.88
C SER A 68 -9.62 1.00 -21.19
N ARG A 69 -10.59 1.40 -21.99
CA ARG A 69 -10.34 2.15 -23.24
C ARG A 69 -10.52 3.64 -23.01
N ASN A 70 -9.49 4.42 -23.34
CA ASN A 70 -9.44 5.88 -23.13
C ASN A 70 -9.71 6.33 -21.69
N THR A 71 -9.54 5.46 -20.70
CA THR A 71 -9.92 5.69 -19.28
C THR A 71 -11.40 6.05 -19.09
N GLN A 72 -12.27 5.50 -19.96
CA GLN A 72 -13.72 5.75 -19.94
C GLN A 72 -14.50 4.48 -19.61
N HIS A 73 -14.60 3.55 -20.56
CA HIS A 73 -15.42 2.35 -20.45
C HIS A 73 -14.55 1.09 -20.37
N LEU A 74 -15.13 0.03 -19.80
CA LEU A 74 -14.56 -1.30 -19.85
C LEU A 74 -14.87 -1.99 -21.17
N TYR A 75 -13.88 -2.71 -21.68
CA TYR A 75 -13.97 -3.54 -22.86
C TYR A 75 -13.55 -4.97 -22.52
N TYR A 76 -14.16 -5.92 -23.23
CA TYR A 76 -13.96 -7.34 -23.13
C TYR A 76 -13.57 -7.93 -24.48
N LYS A 77 -12.71 -8.94 -24.48
CA LYS A 77 -12.38 -9.76 -25.65
C LYS A 77 -12.14 -11.19 -25.20
N MET A 78 -12.51 -12.15 -26.06
CA MET A 78 -12.25 -13.56 -25.85
C MET A 78 -11.43 -14.11 -27.02
N LEU A 79 -10.31 -14.74 -26.72
CA LEU A 79 -9.48 -15.44 -27.70
C LEU A 79 -9.45 -16.92 -27.38
N ASP A 80 -9.36 -17.77 -28.39
CA ASP A 80 -9.13 -19.20 -28.18
C ASP A 80 -7.68 -19.48 -27.76
N ALA A 81 -7.39 -20.73 -27.39
CA ALA A 81 -6.04 -21.16 -26.99
C ALA A 81 -4.94 -21.01 -28.08
N ARG A 82 -5.31 -20.66 -29.32
CA ARG A 82 -4.40 -20.41 -30.45
C ARG A 82 -4.30 -18.93 -30.80
N GLY A 83 -5.06 -18.07 -30.13
CA GLY A 83 -5.09 -16.63 -30.37
C GLY A 83 -6.12 -16.17 -31.40
N GLU A 84 -7.01 -17.06 -31.85
CA GLU A 84 -8.10 -16.68 -32.75
C GLU A 84 -9.19 -15.96 -31.96
N VAL A 85 -9.78 -14.92 -32.54
CA VAL A 85 -10.84 -14.14 -31.88
C VAL A 85 -12.12 -14.96 -31.84
N LEU A 86 -12.69 -15.13 -30.65
CA LEU A 86 -14.00 -15.71 -30.43
C LEU A 86 -15.06 -14.63 -30.21
N ILE A 87 -14.73 -13.60 -29.44
CA ILE A 87 -15.54 -12.40 -29.24
C ILE A 87 -14.62 -11.20 -29.38
N ASP A 88 -14.89 -10.31 -30.34
CA ASP A 88 -14.09 -9.11 -30.56
C ASP A 88 -14.41 -8.00 -29.54
N ASP A 89 -13.62 -6.93 -29.57
CA ASP A 89 -13.64 -5.80 -28.63
C ASP A 89 -15.05 -5.29 -28.28
N THR A 90 -15.62 -5.81 -27.20
CA THR A 90 -17.00 -5.53 -26.77
C THR A 90 -17.00 -4.60 -25.58
N LYS A 91 -17.70 -3.47 -25.66
CA LYS A 91 -17.89 -2.58 -24.50
C LYS A 91 -18.89 -3.23 -23.53
N ILE A 92 -18.48 -3.44 -22.27
CA ILE A 92 -19.28 -4.17 -21.25
C ILE A 92 -19.76 -3.32 -20.08
N SER A 93 -19.21 -2.13 -19.87
CA SER A 93 -19.79 -1.20 -18.88
C SER A 93 -21.07 -0.59 -19.42
N ASN A 94 -22.04 -0.35 -18.54
CA ASN A 94 -23.35 0.14 -18.92
C ASN A 94 -23.33 1.55 -19.57
N ALA A 95 -24.50 2.00 -20.01
CA ALA A 95 -24.65 3.30 -20.65
C ALA A 95 -24.49 4.44 -19.63
N GLY A 96 -23.51 5.30 -19.85
CA GLY A 96 -23.24 6.41 -18.94
C GLY A 96 -21.90 7.06 -19.20
N ALA A 97 -21.59 8.09 -18.43
CA ALA A 97 -20.23 8.62 -18.36
C ALA A 97 -19.49 7.86 -17.26
N HIS A 98 -18.61 6.94 -17.65
CA HIS A 98 -17.75 6.22 -16.72
C HIS A 98 -16.31 6.70 -16.82
N ARG A 99 -15.56 6.47 -15.75
CA ARG A 99 -14.11 6.44 -15.78
C ARG A 99 -13.69 5.13 -15.14
N ALA A 100 -13.68 4.07 -15.94
CA ALA A 100 -13.28 2.74 -15.52
C ALA A 100 -11.76 2.64 -15.31
N TRP A 101 -11.36 2.23 -14.10
CA TRP A 101 -9.97 2.11 -13.66
C TRP A 101 -9.75 0.79 -12.93
N HIS A 102 -8.53 0.26 -13.08
CA HIS A 102 -8.04 -0.93 -12.38
C HIS A 102 -9.06 -2.07 -12.37
N PRO A 103 -9.48 -2.57 -13.55
CA PRO A 103 -10.28 -3.78 -13.60
C PRO A 103 -9.44 -4.96 -13.15
N ASP A 104 -10.11 -5.91 -12.53
CA ASP A 104 -9.61 -7.24 -12.26
C ASP A 104 -10.66 -8.29 -12.64
N VAL A 105 -10.22 -9.47 -13.04
CA VAL A 105 -11.09 -10.49 -13.64
C VAL A 105 -10.75 -11.87 -13.10
N ARG A 106 -11.79 -12.69 -12.88
CA ARG A 106 -11.67 -14.13 -12.67
C ARG A 106 -12.75 -14.91 -13.40
N VAL A 107 -12.38 -16.06 -13.95
CA VAL A 107 -13.30 -17.00 -14.56
C VAL A 107 -13.64 -18.08 -13.54
N ASP A 108 -14.93 -18.32 -13.33
CA ASP A 108 -15.40 -19.31 -12.37
C ASP A 108 -15.45 -20.74 -12.95
N HIS A 109 -15.91 -21.69 -12.14
CA HIS A 109 -15.94 -23.10 -12.53
C HIS A 109 -16.96 -23.42 -13.62
N ASP A 110 -17.89 -22.50 -13.91
CA ASP A 110 -18.91 -22.62 -14.96
C ASP A 110 -18.53 -21.80 -16.22
N ASP A 111 -17.28 -21.35 -16.32
CA ASP A 111 -16.74 -20.50 -17.39
C ASP A 111 -17.42 -19.11 -17.48
N MET A 112 -18.04 -18.62 -16.40
CA MET A 112 -18.54 -17.25 -16.31
C MET A 112 -17.45 -16.29 -15.85
N VAL A 113 -17.50 -15.06 -16.33
CA VAL A 113 -16.44 -14.05 -16.15
C VAL A 113 -16.88 -13.02 -15.13
N HIS A 114 -16.27 -13.06 -13.95
CA HIS A 114 -16.45 -12.11 -12.87
C HIS A 114 -15.47 -10.96 -13.04
N VAL A 115 -15.99 -9.72 -13.04
CA VAL A 115 -15.19 -8.52 -13.24
C VAL A 115 -15.43 -7.56 -12.10
N THR A 116 -14.37 -7.08 -11.46
CA THR A 116 -14.42 -5.93 -10.54
C THR A 116 -13.64 -4.77 -11.11
N TRP A 117 -14.05 -3.54 -10.82
CA TRP A 117 -13.39 -2.33 -11.34
C TRP A 117 -13.79 -1.10 -10.52
N THR A 118 -13.08 0.02 -10.73
CA THR A 118 -13.41 1.30 -10.08
C THR A 118 -13.98 2.29 -11.08
N ASP A 119 -15.18 2.84 -10.82
CA ASP A 119 -15.67 4.01 -11.55
C ASP A 119 -15.24 5.30 -10.86
N LYS A 120 -14.48 6.16 -11.56
CA LYS A 120 -13.99 7.45 -11.07
C LYS A 120 -14.70 8.65 -11.69
N ALA A 121 -15.85 8.47 -12.34
CA ALA A 121 -16.61 9.57 -12.94
C ALA A 121 -17.24 10.50 -11.90
N GLY A 122 -17.64 9.96 -10.74
CA GLY A 122 -18.28 10.69 -9.64
C GLY A 122 -17.56 10.48 -8.31
N GLN A 123 -18.34 10.10 -7.27
CA GLN A 123 -17.75 9.41 -6.13
C GLN A 123 -17.11 8.14 -6.66
N TRP A 124 -15.91 7.81 -6.18
CA TRP A 124 -15.22 6.63 -6.69
C TRP A 124 -15.99 5.41 -6.20
N THR A 125 -16.41 4.53 -7.09
CA THR A 125 -17.27 3.40 -6.73
C THR A 125 -16.59 2.10 -7.12
N ILE A 126 -16.57 1.12 -6.20
CA ILE A 126 -16.16 -0.24 -6.55
C ILE A 126 -17.37 -0.93 -7.17
N MET A 127 -17.17 -1.44 -8.38
CA MET A 127 -18.19 -2.07 -9.21
C MET A 127 -17.90 -3.56 -9.36
N TYR A 128 -18.95 -4.34 -9.55
CA TYR A 128 -18.89 -5.76 -9.90
C TYR A 128 -19.83 -6.03 -11.08
N THR A 129 -19.39 -6.85 -12.03
CA THR A 129 -20.14 -7.24 -13.23
C THR A 129 -19.90 -8.73 -13.50
N LEU A 130 -20.95 -9.48 -13.87
CA LEU A 130 -20.85 -10.90 -14.23
C LEU A 130 -21.26 -11.10 -15.69
N LEU A 131 -20.39 -11.73 -16.48
CA LEU A 131 -20.62 -12.05 -17.88
C LEU A 131 -20.71 -13.57 -18.09
N ASP A 132 -21.56 -13.99 -19.02
CA ASP A 132 -21.62 -15.35 -19.56
C ASP A 132 -21.33 -15.28 -21.07
N PRO A 133 -20.06 -15.51 -21.48
CA PRO A 133 -19.66 -15.51 -22.88
C PRO A 133 -20.29 -16.63 -23.71
N SER A 134 -20.88 -17.66 -23.07
CA SER A 134 -21.56 -18.76 -23.79
C SER A 134 -22.91 -18.36 -24.38
N LEU A 135 -23.44 -17.19 -23.98
CA LEU A 135 -24.65 -16.60 -24.55
C LEU A 135 -24.42 -16.00 -25.95
N ASP A 136 -23.17 -15.76 -26.32
CA ASP A 136 -22.75 -15.33 -27.65
C ASP A 136 -22.49 -16.55 -28.56
N ASP A 137 -22.54 -16.35 -29.89
CA ASP A 137 -22.26 -17.44 -30.83
C ASP A 137 -20.75 -17.66 -31.08
N GLN A 138 -19.89 -16.82 -30.50
CA GLN A 138 -18.43 -16.92 -30.48
C GLN A 138 -17.82 -17.04 -31.89
N ASN A 139 -18.41 -16.32 -32.84
CA ASN A 139 -18.06 -16.38 -34.26
C ASN A 139 -16.88 -15.46 -34.65
N GLY A 140 -16.32 -14.72 -33.69
CA GLY A 140 -15.22 -13.78 -33.85
C GLY A 140 -15.63 -12.32 -34.07
N ASP A 141 -16.92 -12.01 -34.17
CA ASP A 141 -17.42 -10.63 -34.26
C ASP A 141 -17.56 -9.96 -32.87
N GLU A 142 -17.81 -8.64 -32.85
CA GLU A 142 -18.18 -7.92 -31.63
C GLU A 142 -19.60 -8.32 -31.16
N THR A 143 -19.81 -8.36 -29.84
CA THR A 143 -21.15 -8.58 -29.27
C THR A 143 -21.68 -7.31 -28.60
N THR A 144 -22.73 -7.43 -27.79
CA THR A 144 -23.25 -6.31 -26.98
C THR A 144 -23.21 -6.64 -25.49
N ASP A 145 -22.98 -5.64 -24.64
CA ASP A 145 -23.10 -5.74 -23.18
C ASP A 145 -24.35 -6.56 -22.76
N SER A 146 -25.53 -6.17 -23.25
CA SER A 146 -26.78 -6.85 -22.91
C SER A 146 -26.91 -8.31 -23.36
N ALA A 147 -26.08 -8.76 -24.31
CA ALA A 147 -26.13 -10.14 -24.82
C ALA A 147 -25.45 -11.12 -23.86
N ILE A 148 -24.31 -10.71 -23.28
CA ILE A 148 -23.47 -11.57 -22.44
C ILE A 148 -23.56 -11.22 -20.94
N THR A 149 -24.05 -10.04 -20.56
CA THR A 149 -24.12 -9.64 -19.15
C THR A 149 -25.24 -10.37 -18.41
N VAL A 150 -24.87 -11.11 -17.37
CA VAL A 150 -25.77 -11.80 -16.43
C VAL A 150 -26.15 -10.86 -15.29
N VAL A 151 -25.15 -10.33 -14.57
CA VAL A 151 -25.32 -9.32 -13.53
C VAL A 151 -24.71 -8.02 -14.06
N ASN A 152 -25.57 -7.01 -14.21
CA ASN A 152 -25.16 -5.68 -14.63
C ASN A 152 -24.35 -4.99 -13.51
N ASP A 153 -23.63 -3.92 -13.86
CA ASP A 153 -22.74 -3.14 -12.99
C ASP A 153 -23.35 -2.88 -11.59
N PHE A 154 -22.98 -3.74 -10.64
CA PHE A 154 -23.42 -3.71 -9.26
C PHE A 154 -22.47 -2.86 -8.42
N GLU A 155 -23.03 -1.98 -7.59
CA GLU A 155 -22.27 -1.12 -6.69
C GLU A 155 -21.88 -1.89 -5.41
N VAL A 156 -20.61 -2.27 -5.31
CA VAL A 156 -20.05 -2.97 -4.14
C VAL A 156 -19.78 -2.01 -2.99
N SER A 157 -19.24 -0.81 -3.27
CA SER A 157 -19.01 0.21 -2.25
C SER A 157 -19.03 1.62 -2.83
N SER A 158 -19.78 2.52 -2.19
CA SER A 158 -19.96 3.92 -2.57
C SER A 158 -20.19 4.81 -1.35
N ASN A 159 -19.08 5.35 -0.85
CA ASN A 159 -19.02 6.24 0.29
C ASN A 159 -18.31 7.58 -0.05
N PRO A 160 -18.43 8.61 0.79
CA PRO A 160 -17.62 9.82 0.65
C PRO A 160 -16.13 9.48 0.77
N GLN A 161 -15.28 10.03 -0.11
CA GLN A 161 -13.84 9.75 -0.27
C GLN A 161 -13.52 8.65 -1.30
N ASN A 162 -12.23 8.57 -1.63
CA ASN A 162 -11.74 7.78 -2.75
C ASN A 162 -11.48 6.33 -2.34
N ARG A 163 -11.87 5.41 -3.23
CA ARG A 163 -11.62 3.96 -3.15
C ARG A 163 -11.21 3.44 -4.51
N ASP A 164 -10.29 2.48 -4.55
CA ASP A 164 -9.62 2.09 -5.78
C ASP A 164 -8.97 0.71 -5.65
N TRP A 165 -8.37 0.25 -6.74
CA TRP A 165 -7.60 -1.01 -6.81
C TRP A 165 -8.35 -2.21 -6.23
N PRO A 166 -9.54 -2.52 -6.76
CA PRO A 166 -10.21 -3.75 -6.39
C PRO A 166 -9.46 -4.94 -6.97
N ALA A 167 -9.49 -6.05 -6.24
CA ALA A 167 -9.06 -7.37 -6.71
C ALA A 167 -10.15 -8.38 -6.34
N ILE A 168 -10.29 -9.42 -7.16
CA ILE A 168 -11.34 -10.44 -7.03
C ILE A 168 -10.76 -11.84 -7.09
N ASP A 169 -11.31 -12.73 -6.25
CA ASP A 169 -11.16 -14.17 -6.43
C ASP A 169 -12.47 -14.88 -6.11
N ILE A 170 -12.60 -16.11 -6.59
CA ILE A 170 -13.85 -16.87 -6.54
C ILE A 170 -13.63 -18.12 -5.69
N ASP A 171 -14.60 -18.46 -4.85
CA ASP A 171 -14.55 -19.69 -4.06
C ASP A 171 -15.13 -20.92 -4.79
N SER A 172 -15.16 -22.06 -4.10
CA SER A 172 -15.63 -23.32 -4.67
C SER A 172 -17.13 -23.36 -5.00
N ASP A 173 -17.93 -22.41 -4.49
CA ASP A 173 -19.36 -22.25 -4.76
C ASP A 173 -19.64 -21.20 -5.86
N ASN A 174 -18.59 -20.68 -6.52
CA ASN A 174 -18.64 -19.59 -7.51
C ASN A 174 -19.02 -18.22 -6.94
N ASP A 175 -18.90 -18.02 -5.62
CA ASP A 175 -19.17 -16.73 -4.99
C ASP A 175 -17.93 -15.81 -5.07
N PRO A 176 -18.10 -14.53 -5.46
CA PRO A 176 -16.97 -13.61 -5.58
C PRO A 176 -16.59 -12.95 -4.25
N HIS A 177 -15.30 -12.95 -3.98
CA HIS A 177 -14.65 -12.26 -2.86
C HIS A 177 -13.88 -11.07 -3.40
N ILE A 178 -14.20 -9.87 -2.92
CA ILE A 178 -13.64 -8.62 -3.45
C ILE A 178 -12.92 -7.89 -2.33
N VAL A 179 -11.69 -7.47 -2.60
CA VAL A 179 -10.89 -6.60 -1.72
C VAL A 179 -10.56 -5.31 -2.42
N TRP A 180 -10.49 -4.20 -1.70
CA TRP A 180 -10.13 -2.90 -2.26
C TRP A 180 -9.47 -2.00 -1.22
N GLN A 181 -8.82 -0.93 -1.68
CA GLN A 181 -8.39 0.15 -0.78
C GLN A 181 -9.47 1.24 -0.70
N ASP A 182 -9.75 1.72 0.51
CA ASP A 182 -10.69 2.81 0.76
C ASP A 182 -10.16 3.78 1.82
N SER A 183 -10.24 5.08 1.54
CA SER A 183 -9.92 6.12 2.51
C SER A 183 -11.06 6.40 3.49
N TYR A 184 -12.28 5.96 3.19
CA TYR A 184 -13.45 6.20 4.03
C TYR A 184 -13.37 5.44 5.34
N GLU A 185 -13.40 6.17 6.45
CA GLU A 185 -13.64 5.62 7.78
C GLU A 185 -14.56 6.56 8.57
N PRO A 186 -15.75 6.10 9.00
CA PRO A 186 -16.77 6.97 9.60
C PRO A 186 -16.33 7.74 10.85
N LEU A 187 -15.33 7.24 11.59
CA LEU A 187 -14.85 7.85 12.83
C LEU A 187 -13.59 8.68 12.66
N ASP A 188 -13.08 8.83 11.43
CA ASP A 188 -11.84 9.51 11.05
C ASP A 188 -10.61 9.12 11.90
N LYS A 189 -10.60 7.89 12.43
CA LYS A 189 -9.54 7.36 13.31
C LYS A 189 -8.21 7.21 12.60
N PHE A 190 -8.25 7.03 11.28
CA PHE A 190 -7.07 6.83 10.45
C PHE A 190 -6.74 8.05 9.60
N TYR A 191 -7.33 9.22 9.88
CA TYR A 191 -7.02 10.48 9.21
C TYR A 191 -7.10 10.38 7.68
N GLN A 192 -8.14 9.68 7.19
CA GLN A 192 -8.39 9.45 5.76
C GLN A 192 -7.24 8.72 5.03
N GLN A 193 -6.35 8.04 5.78
CA GLN A 193 -5.35 7.15 5.21
C GLN A 193 -6.05 5.89 4.67
N PRO A 194 -5.74 5.45 3.44
CA PRO A 194 -6.36 4.29 2.82
C PRO A 194 -6.16 3.04 3.69
N GLN A 195 -7.23 2.29 3.86
CA GLN A 195 -7.30 0.99 4.53
C GLN A 195 -7.78 -0.08 3.56
N ILE A 196 -7.59 -1.36 3.90
CA ILE A 196 -8.07 -2.47 3.09
C ILE A 196 -9.43 -2.93 3.60
N TYR A 197 -10.38 -3.04 2.67
CA TYR A 197 -11.72 -3.55 2.88
C TYR A 197 -11.93 -4.85 2.11
N TYR A 198 -12.93 -5.60 2.56
CA TYR A 198 -13.33 -6.88 2.00
C TYR A 198 -14.85 -7.00 1.98
N ALA A 199 -15.39 -7.64 0.96
CA ALA A 199 -16.77 -8.11 0.88
C ALA A 199 -16.83 -9.46 0.15
N MET A 200 -17.86 -10.22 0.44
CA MET A 200 -18.21 -11.44 -0.29
C MET A 200 -19.63 -11.25 -0.82
N LEU A 201 -19.83 -11.51 -2.12
CA LEU A 201 -21.14 -11.47 -2.73
C LEU A 201 -21.66 -12.89 -2.94
N ASP A 202 -22.99 -13.03 -2.92
CA ASP A 202 -23.72 -14.23 -3.34
C ASP A 202 -24.41 -13.87 -4.66
N THR A 203 -24.14 -14.65 -5.71
CA THR A 203 -24.68 -14.39 -7.05
C THR A 203 -25.74 -15.42 -7.44
N ASP A 204 -26.98 -14.96 -7.57
CA ASP A 204 -28.05 -15.78 -8.13
C ASP A 204 -28.12 -15.55 -9.64
N VAL A 205 -27.40 -16.40 -10.38
CA VAL A 205 -27.32 -16.41 -11.85
C VAL A 205 -28.71 -16.60 -12.49
N VAL A 206 -29.61 -17.35 -11.86
CA VAL A 206 -30.95 -17.63 -12.40
C VAL A 206 -31.83 -16.40 -12.29
N SER A 207 -31.81 -15.72 -11.15
CA SER A 207 -32.56 -14.47 -10.97
C SER A 207 -31.83 -13.24 -11.50
N ARG A 208 -30.55 -13.38 -11.86
CA ARG A 208 -29.66 -12.30 -12.31
C ARG A 208 -29.53 -11.21 -11.25
N THR A 209 -29.38 -11.62 -10.00
CA THR A 209 -29.22 -10.72 -8.87
C THR A 209 -27.98 -11.05 -8.07
N VAL A 210 -27.54 -10.09 -7.26
CA VAL A 210 -26.40 -10.24 -6.38
C VAL A 210 -26.73 -9.58 -5.04
N GLU A 211 -26.32 -10.24 -3.95
CA GLU A 211 -26.43 -9.72 -2.59
C GLU A 211 -25.14 -9.92 -1.80
N PHE A 212 -25.02 -9.30 -0.64
CA PHE A 212 -23.84 -9.48 0.21
C PHE A 212 -24.00 -10.72 1.09
N ALA A 213 -23.20 -11.75 0.84
CA ALA A 213 -22.98 -12.83 1.81
C ALA A 213 -22.22 -12.31 3.04
N VAL A 214 -21.20 -11.47 2.80
CA VAL A 214 -20.47 -10.72 3.81
C VAL A 214 -20.39 -9.26 3.39
N GLY A 215 -20.96 -8.36 4.19
CA GLY A 215 -20.90 -6.92 3.94
C GLY A 215 -19.50 -6.33 4.11
N GLU A 216 -19.35 -5.08 3.68
CA GLU A 216 -18.09 -4.32 3.75
C GLU A 216 -17.42 -4.43 5.13
N THR A 217 -16.22 -5.01 5.17
CA THR A 217 -15.48 -5.31 6.39
C THR A 217 -14.08 -4.71 6.32
N LEU A 218 -13.73 -3.88 7.32
CA LEU A 218 -12.39 -3.31 7.45
C LEU A 218 -11.39 -4.37 7.95
N LEU A 219 -10.38 -4.68 7.14
CA LEU A 219 -9.33 -5.66 7.48
C LEU A 219 -8.14 -5.05 8.23
N THR A 220 -7.83 -3.77 8.00
CA THR A 220 -6.64 -3.12 8.56
C THR A 220 -6.99 -1.97 9.51
N PRO A 221 -7.38 -2.22 10.78
CA PRO A 221 -7.75 -1.16 11.71
C PRO A 221 -6.53 -0.48 12.36
N ILE A 222 -5.54 -0.05 11.57
CA ILE A 222 -4.30 0.56 12.08
C ILE A 222 -3.81 1.69 11.18
N ILE A 223 -3.18 2.71 11.80
CA ILE A 223 -2.63 3.86 11.08
C ILE A 223 -1.48 3.41 10.16
N GLY A 224 -1.34 4.12 9.05
CA GLY A 224 -0.29 3.94 8.05
C GLY A 224 -0.91 3.58 6.71
N HIS A 225 -0.31 4.07 5.62
CA HIS A 225 -0.78 3.81 4.28
C HIS A 225 -0.89 2.31 4.01
N LYS A 226 -2.02 1.91 3.41
CA LYS A 226 -2.30 0.59 2.84
C LYS A 226 -2.74 0.78 1.40
N GLY A 227 -2.40 -0.13 0.52
CA GLY A 227 -2.87 -0.03 -0.87
C GLY A 227 -2.61 -1.28 -1.68
N HIS A 228 -3.10 -1.25 -2.92
CA HIS A 228 -2.92 -2.31 -3.91
C HIS A 228 -3.13 -3.72 -3.32
N PRO A 229 -4.31 -3.99 -2.72
CA PRO A 229 -4.58 -5.32 -2.21
C PRO A 229 -4.69 -6.32 -3.36
N ASP A 230 -4.42 -7.57 -3.05
CA ASP A 230 -4.65 -8.72 -3.92
C ASP A 230 -5.21 -9.87 -3.07
N ILE A 231 -5.98 -10.75 -3.69
CA ILE A 231 -6.72 -11.83 -3.03
C ILE A 231 -6.49 -13.15 -3.75
N ALA A 232 -6.35 -14.21 -2.95
CA ALA A 232 -6.29 -15.58 -3.42
C ALA A 232 -7.10 -16.49 -2.50
N ILE A 233 -7.83 -17.44 -3.07
CA ILE A 233 -8.63 -18.44 -2.37
C ILE A 233 -8.06 -19.81 -2.74
N ASP A 234 -7.84 -20.65 -1.73
CA ASP A 234 -7.38 -22.01 -1.96
C ASP A 234 -8.52 -23.01 -2.13
N LEU A 235 -8.18 -24.28 -2.41
CA LEU A 235 -9.14 -25.35 -2.65
C LEU A 235 -10.03 -25.70 -1.44
N ASP A 236 -9.71 -25.20 -0.25
CA ASP A 236 -10.49 -25.38 0.98
C ASP A 236 -11.28 -24.09 1.34
N ASP A 237 -11.40 -23.15 0.40
CA ASP A 237 -12.05 -21.84 0.52
C ASP A 237 -11.41 -20.92 1.58
N PHE A 238 -10.10 -21.08 1.83
CA PHE A 238 -9.39 -20.11 2.68
C PHE A 238 -8.99 -18.88 1.88
N VAL A 239 -9.59 -17.75 2.28
CA VAL A 239 -9.26 -16.43 1.75
C VAL A 239 -7.93 -15.92 2.29
N GLN A 240 -7.01 -15.60 1.40
CA GLN A 240 -5.73 -14.94 1.67
C GLN A 240 -5.72 -13.57 1.01
N VAL A 241 -5.46 -12.52 1.79
CA VAL A 241 -5.37 -11.15 1.29
C VAL A 241 -3.97 -10.61 1.58
N VAL A 242 -3.35 -10.02 0.57
CA VAL A 242 -2.06 -9.33 0.67
C VAL A 242 -2.24 -7.87 0.26
N TRP A 243 -1.35 -6.98 0.72
CA TRP A 243 -1.43 -5.55 0.43
C TRP A 243 -0.10 -4.85 0.69
N ASP A 244 0.07 -3.66 0.10
CA ASP A 244 1.18 -2.76 0.42
C ASP A 244 1.00 -2.18 1.81
N ASP A 245 2.03 -2.26 2.64
CA ASP A 245 1.97 -1.79 4.02
C ASP A 245 3.18 -0.93 4.42
N THR A 246 2.90 0.15 5.12
CA THR A 246 3.92 1.01 5.74
C THR A 246 4.41 0.51 7.11
N ARG A 247 3.79 -0.51 7.70
CA ARG A 247 4.28 -1.17 8.91
C ARG A 247 5.71 -1.68 8.71
N GLY A 248 6.55 -1.57 9.73
CA GLY A 248 8.00 -1.80 9.63
C GLY A 248 8.76 -0.65 8.95
N GLY A 249 8.06 0.35 8.43
CA GLY A 249 8.64 1.55 7.85
C GLY A 249 9.45 2.35 8.86
N LYS A 250 10.46 3.05 8.34
CA LYS A 250 11.34 3.94 9.09
C LYS A 250 11.19 5.35 8.54
N VAL A 251 10.93 6.31 9.40
CA VAL A 251 10.86 7.73 9.04
C VAL A 251 11.90 8.46 9.87
N GLU A 252 12.73 9.29 9.21
CA GLU A 252 13.65 10.19 9.90
C GLU A 252 13.22 11.64 9.74
N MET A 253 13.10 12.33 10.88
CA MET A 253 12.69 13.72 10.99
C MET A 253 13.84 14.53 11.59
N VAL A 254 14.44 15.38 10.78
CA VAL A 254 15.49 16.31 11.22
C VAL A 254 14.96 17.73 11.09
N ILE A 255 14.71 18.39 12.22
CA ILE A 255 13.96 19.66 12.22
C ILE A 255 14.78 20.76 12.90
N PRO A 256 15.21 21.80 12.17
CA PRO A 256 15.71 23.03 12.76
C PRO A 256 14.55 23.87 13.28
N ILE A 257 14.71 24.44 14.48
CA ILE A 257 13.67 25.18 15.18
C ILE A 257 14.27 26.50 15.68
N ASP A 258 13.57 27.60 15.40
CA ASP A 258 13.88 28.95 15.86
C ASP A 258 13.97 29.01 17.39
N THR A 259 14.98 29.67 17.95
CA THR A 259 15.14 29.83 19.41
C THR A 259 15.10 31.27 19.87
N SER A 260 14.84 32.22 18.98
CA SER A 260 14.87 33.68 19.20
C SER A 260 14.03 34.15 20.40
N GLY A 261 13.06 33.35 20.81
CA GLY A 261 12.11 33.65 21.88
C GLY A 261 10.77 34.17 21.37
N SER A 262 10.60 34.28 20.05
CA SER A 262 9.31 34.56 19.41
C SER A 262 8.37 33.34 19.43
N MET A 263 8.93 32.13 19.51
CA MET A 263 8.21 30.85 19.36
C MET A 263 7.99 30.07 20.66
N LEU A 264 7.75 30.74 21.79
CA LEU A 264 7.70 30.06 23.11
C LEU A 264 6.57 29.03 23.23
N ALA A 265 5.35 29.39 22.78
CA ALA A 265 4.20 28.49 22.85
C ALA A 265 4.31 27.40 21.77
N GLU A 266 4.82 27.76 20.60
CA GLU A 266 5.05 26.88 19.46
C GLU A 266 6.08 25.80 19.79
N TRP A 267 7.10 26.11 20.59
CA TRP A 267 8.01 25.09 21.13
C TRP A 267 7.29 24.06 21.99
N ALA A 268 6.41 24.51 22.90
CA ALA A 268 5.65 23.61 23.74
C ALA A 268 4.70 22.72 22.90
N ASP A 269 4.03 23.32 21.91
CA ASP A 269 3.15 22.60 20.98
C ASP A 269 3.94 21.62 20.11
N MET A 270 5.12 21.97 19.65
CA MET A 270 6.00 21.05 18.92
C MET A 270 6.42 19.86 19.79
N CYS A 271 6.69 20.06 21.09
CA CYS A 271 6.96 18.97 22.01
C CYS A 271 5.77 18.00 22.11
N VAL A 272 4.55 18.55 22.12
CA VAL A 272 3.31 17.76 22.09
C VAL A 272 3.17 17.02 20.76
N VAL A 273 3.47 17.66 19.62
CA VAL A 273 3.43 17.01 18.30
C VAL A 273 4.33 15.77 18.25
N PHE A 274 5.55 15.81 18.78
CA PHE A 274 6.44 14.65 18.73
C PHE A 274 6.19 13.61 19.81
N TYR A 275 6.03 14.07 21.05
CA TYR A 275 6.12 13.21 22.24
C TYR A 275 4.78 13.01 22.94
N GLY A 276 3.75 13.76 22.55
CA GLY A 276 2.41 13.70 23.12
C GLY A 276 2.24 14.58 24.36
N GLY A 277 0.98 14.90 24.67
CA GLY A 277 0.61 15.77 25.79
C GLY A 277 -0.54 16.70 25.43
N ASN A 278 -0.67 17.81 26.17
CA ASN A 278 -1.66 18.84 25.88
C ASN A 278 -0.99 20.03 25.21
N PHE A 279 -1.55 20.47 24.08
CA PHE A 279 -1.20 21.74 23.46
C PHE A 279 -1.46 22.90 24.43
N VAL A 280 -0.82 24.04 24.18
CA VAL A 280 -1.03 25.29 24.92
C VAL A 280 -2.51 25.72 24.87
N SER A 281 -3.20 25.40 23.78
CA SER A 281 -4.64 25.62 23.60
C SER A 281 -5.53 24.68 24.45
N GLY A 282 -4.95 23.65 25.07
CA GLY A 282 -5.61 22.73 25.99
C GLY A 282 -6.09 21.42 25.37
N SER A 283 -6.04 21.24 24.05
CA SER A 283 -6.37 19.97 23.41
C SER A 283 -5.26 18.93 23.61
N TYR A 284 -5.66 17.66 23.77
CA TYR A 284 -4.72 16.56 23.89
C TYR A 284 -4.34 16.00 22.52
N PHE A 285 -3.06 15.66 22.36
CA PHE A 285 -2.57 14.87 21.24
C PHE A 285 -1.61 13.79 21.73
N GLN A 286 -1.70 12.61 21.13
CA GLN A 286 -0.92 11.45 21.55
C GLN A 286 0.58 11.58 21.20
N GLY A 287 0.92 12.43 20.23
CA GLY A 287 2.27 12.56 19.68
C GLY A 287 2.54 11.61 18.53
N LEU A 288 3.34 12.05 17.56
CA LEU A 288 3.72 11.30 16.38
C LEU A 288 4.53 10.05 16.73
N LYS A 289 5.52 10.14 17.62
CA LYS A 289 6.32 8.95 17.99
C LYS A 289 5.44 7.86 18.63
N PRO A 290 4.65 8.15 19.69
CA PRO A 290 3.79 7.13 20.29
C PRO A 290 2.73 6.57 19.34
N LEU A 291 2.20 7.41 18.44
CA LEU A 291 1.18 7.02 17.47
C LEU A 291 1.75 6.07 16.41
N LEU A 292 2.89 6.40 15.82
CA LEU A 292 3.53 5.61 14.76
C LEU A 292 4.21 4.34 15.31
N VAL A 293 4.77 4.37 16.51
CA VAL A 293 5.32 3.16 17.16
C VAL A 293 4.23 2.12 17.42
N ARG A 294 3.01 2.54 17.80
CA ARG A 294 1.87 1.60 17.91
C ARG A 294 1.51 0.96 16.57
N ALA A 295 1.70 1.70 15.47
CA ALA A 295 1.57 1.20 14.11
C ALA A 295 2.79 0.41 13.62
N ASN A 296 3.68 -0.04 14.51
CA ASN A 296 4.90 -0.77 14.16
C ASN A 296 5.82 -0.01 13.18
N MET A 297 5.83 1.32 13.24
CA MET A 297 6.74 2.18 12.49
C MET A 297 7.78 2.76 13.43
N THR A 298 9.03 2.89 12.96
CA THR A 298 10.09 3.54 13.74
C THR A 298 10.23 4.99 13.30
N VAL A 299 10.12 5.91 14.24
CA VAL A 299 10.36 7.34 14.00
C VAL A 299 11.70 7.71 14.62
N TYR A 300 12.64 8.10 13.77
CA TYR A 300 13.91 8.71 14.12
C TYR A 300 13.73 10.22 14.13
N GLU A 301 14.04 10.88 15.22
CA GLU A 301 13.91 12.34 15.33
C GLU A 301 15.19 12.96 15.87
N THR A 302 15.59 14.07 15.27
CA THR A 302 16.55 15.00 15.88
C THR A 302 16.03 16.42 15.72
N LEU A 303 15.86 17.10 16.84
CA LEU A 303 15.36 18.47 16.88
C LEU A 303 16.53 19.41 17.15
N TYR A 304 16.73 20.39 16.29
CA TYR A 304 17.88 21.28 16.32
C TYR A 304 17.45 22.69 16.68
N GLY A 305 17.73 23.12 17.90
CA GLY A 305 17.57 24.53 18.28
C GLY A 305 18.66 25.40 17.64
N ILE A 306 18.27 26.30 16.75
CA ILE A 306 19.17 27.23 16.04
C ILE A 306 19.88 28.11 17.06
N GLY A 307 21.21 28.12 17.08
CA GLY A 307 22.00 28.88 18.07
C GLY A 307 22.02 28.30 19.48
N GLY A 308 21.16 27.33 19.79
CA GLY A 308 21.00 26.71 21.10
C GLY A 308 19.63 26.99 21.71
N HIS A 309 19.13 26.01 22.48
CA HIS A 309 17.74 25.94 22.94
C HIS A 309 17.58 26.12 24.46
N THR A 310 18.68 26.31 25.21
CA THR A 310 18.65 26.40 26.68
C THR A 310 17.94 27.65 27.21
N SER A 311 17.80 28.68 26.37
CA SER A 311 17.01 29.88 26.64
C SER A 311 15.50 29.67 26.47
N VAL A 312 15.08 28.52 25.91
CA VAL A 312 13.68 28.18 25.67
C VAL A 312 13.22 27.20 26.74
N SER A 313 12.41 27.67 27.68
CA SER A 313 11.92 26.85 28.82
C SER A 313 11.20 25.58 28.37
N ALA A 314 10.35 25.68 27.35
CA ALA A 314 9.60 24.55 26.80
C ALA A 314 10.52 23.46 26.19
N ALA A 315 11.66 23.83 25.60
CA ALA A 315 12.61 22.88 25.03
C ALA A 315 13.34 22.05 26.11
N THR A 316 13.35 22.51 27.36
CA THR A 316 14.13 21.90 28.46
C THR A 316 13.25 21.17 29.48
N SER A 317 11.93 21.21 29.32
CA SER A 317 10.96 20.75 30.33
C SER A 317 9.73 20.11 29.69
N GLY A 318 8.81 19.61 30.53
CA GLY A 318 7.56 18.99 30.08
C GLY A 318 7.80 17.83 29.11
N ASN A 319 7.02 17.80 28.02
CA ASN A 319 7.05 16.72 27.03
C ASN A 319 8.41 16.60 26.30
N CYS A 320 9.21 17.67 26.27
CA CYS A 320 10.53 17.67 25.66
C CYS A 320 11.67 17.25 26.62
N ALA A 321 11.41 17.11 27.93
CA ALA A 321 12.48 16.90 28.91
C ALA A 321 13.37 15.68 28.61
N THR A 322 12.77 14.56 28.20
CA THR A 322 13.50 13.34 27.83
C THR A 322 14.33 13.53 26.57
N ALA A 323 13.78 14.17 25.54
CA ALA A 323 14.50 14.45 24.31
C ALA A 323 15.63 15.46 24.53
N PHE A 324 15.44 16.45 25.40
CA PHE A 324 16.48 17.38 25.85
C PHE A 324 17.64 16.66 26.54
N ALA A 325 17.34 15.73 27.46
CA ALA A 325 18.36 14.91 28.10
C ALA A 325 19.10 14.03 27.08
N THR A 326 18.38 13.42 26.14
CA THR A 326 18.94 12.57 25.06
C THR A 326 19.88 13.37 24.15
N GLY A 327 19.55 14.62 23.87
CA GLY A 327 20.40 15.55 23.11
C GLY A 327 21.54 16.17 23.91
N GLY A 328 21.85 15.65 25.10
CA GLY A 328 22.97 16.09 25.93
C GLY A 328 22.71 17.39 26.70
N SER A 329 21.45 17.69 27.00
CA SER A 329 21.05 18.80 27.87
C SER A 329 21.63 20.16 27.46
N GLY A 330 21.61 20.46 26.16
CA GLY A 330 22.10 21.72 25.60
C GLY A 330 23.61 21.79 25.35
N SER A 331 24.37 20.77 25.74
CA SER A 331 25.82 20.74 25.56
C SER A 331 26.27 20.16 24.21
N GLN A 332 25.43 19.33 23.57
CA GLN A 332 25.82 18.63 22.34
C GLN A 332 25.28 19.33 21.10
N GLY A 333 26.14 19.37 20.09
CA GLY A 333 25.80 19.77 18.73
C GLY A 333 25.24 18.59 17.91
N PRO A 334 25.29 18.71 16.56
CA PRO A 334 24.91 17.63 15.66
C PRO A 334 25.59 16.30 15.96
N ARG A 335 24.91 15.18 15.67
CA ARG A 335 25.46 13.84 15.91
C ARG A 335 26.58 13.55 14.91
N ASN A 336 27.62 12.88 15.38
CA ASN A 336 28.69 12.37 14.51
C ASN A 336 28.33 11.02 13.85
N THR A 337 27.20 10.43 14.23
CA THR A 337 26.72 9.13 13.72
C THR A 337 25.22 9.19 13.45
N ALA A 338 24.78 8.45 12.42
CA ALA A 338 23.37 8.26 12.12
C ALA A 338 22.63 7.61 13.31
N LEU A 339 21.31 7.74 13.29
CA LEU A 339 20.41 7.02 14.19
C LEU A 339 20.21 5.57 13.71
N GLY A 340 19.72 4.70 14.60
CA GLY A 340 19.38 3.31 14.27
C GLY A 340 20.57 2.37 14.11
N LEU A 341 21.78 2.77 14.53
CA LEU A 341 22.97 1.90 14.51
C LEU A 341 22.91 0.78 15.55
N VAL A 342 22.14 0.97 16.62
CA VAL A 342 21.85 -0.03 17.65
C VAL A 342 20.36 -0.05 17.98
N PRO A 343 19.80 -1.20 18.43
CA PRO A 343 18.41 -1.27 18.84
C PRO A 343 18.07 -0.21 19.90
N GLY A 344 16.99 0.54 19.68
CA GLY A 344 16.53 1.61 20.58
C GLY A 344 17.20 2.98 20.37
N ASP A 345 18.15 3.11 19.43
CA ASP A 345 18.71 4.42 19.02
C ASP A 345 17.78 5.14 18.04
N ASP A 346 16.55 5.40 18.49
CA ASP A 346 15.50 6.03 17.69
C ASP A 346 15.36 7.55 17.94
N SER A 347 16.20 8.14 18.79
CA SER A 347 16.14 9.56 19.12
C SER A 347 17.52 10.19 19.16
N GLY A 348 17.71 11.22 18.34
CA GLY A 348 18.84 12.13 18.47
C GLY A 348 18.63 13.14 19.58
N GLY A 349 17.39 13.32 20.05
CA GLY A 349 17.02 14.30 21.06
C GLY A 349 17.07 15.74 20.55
N ILE A 350 17.02 16.68 21.49
CA ILE A 350 17.07 18.13 21.21
C ILE A 350 18.52 18.60 21.34
N ARG A 351 19.10 19.07 20.24
CA ARG A 351 20.52 19.43 20.11
C ARG A 351 20.69 20.89 19.72
N LYS A 352 21.89 21.42 19.95
CA LYS A 352 22.26 22.76 19.49
C LYS A 352 22.67 22.71 18.02
N LEU A 353 22.11 23.57 17.18
CA LEU A 353 22.64 23.83 15.84
C LEU A 353 23.51 25.09 15.90
N ASN A 354 24.83 24.92 15.82
CA ASN A 354 25.81 25.99 15.97
C ASN A 354 26.55 26.32 14.66
N GLY A 355 26.18 25.70 13.55
CA GLY A 355 26.78 25.92 12.24
C GLY A 355 25.71 26.06 11.17
N VAL A 356 25.87 27.08 10.33
CA VAL A 356 25.07 27.31 9.11
C VAL A 356 25.98 27.70 7.96
N ILE A 357 25.46 27.57 6.75
CA ILE A 357 26.09 28.02 5.52
C ILE A 357 25.36 29.27 5.05
N MET A 358 26.09 30.35 4.81
CA MET A 358 25.55 31.59 4.26
C MET A 358 26.45 32.03 3.11
N ASN A 359 25.86 32.26 1.93
CA ASN A 359 26.60 32.64 0.72
C ASN A 359 27.80 31.72 0.39
N GLY A 360 27.63 30.40 0.60
CA GLY A 360 28.69 29.41 0.34
C GLY A 360 29.82 29.38 1.38
N GLY A 361 29.75 30.19 2.44
CA GLY A 361 30.68 30.22 3.55
C GLY A 361 30.09 29.61 4.82
N ALA A 362 30.95 28.95 5.61
CA ALA A 362 30.58 28.45 6.93
C ALA A 362 30.49 29.58 7.95
N LEU A 363 29.42 29.61 8.74
CA LEU A 363 29.21 30.55 9.84
C LEU A 363 28.89 29.79 11.12
N THR A 364 29.66 30.07 12.17
CA THR A 364 29.32 29.62 13.53
C THR A 364 28.26 30.54 14.12
N ILE A 365 27.16 29.95 14.59
CA ILE A 365 26.04 30.67 15.21
C ILE A 365 25.90 30.28 16.70
N ASN A 366 25.48 31.25 17.51
CA ASN A 366 25.14 31.10 18.92
C ASN A 366 23.86 31.87 19.20
N TYR A 367 23.13 31.47 20.23
CA TYR A 367 21.93 32.17 20.67
C TYR A 367 22.22 33.65 20.90
N ASP A 368 21.39 34.49 20.27
CA ASP A 368 21.50 35.95 20.32
C ASP A 368 20.15 36.65 20.54
N GLY A 369 19.08 35.91 20.84
CA GLY A 369 17.78 36.47 21.23
C GLY A 369 17.03 37.22 20.13
N GLY A 370 17.07 36.72 18.89
CA GLY A 370 16.37 37.29 17.73
C GLY A 370 17.27 37.88 16.65
N GLY A 371 18.55 37.52 16.62
CA GLY A 371 19.42 37.80 15.49
C GLY A 371 19.66 36.57 14.63
N VAL A 372 20.64 36.68 13.73
CA VAL A 372 21.09 35.58 12.84
C VAL A 372 21.38 34.32 13.65
N GLY A 373 21.89 34.46 14.87
CA GLY A 373 22.28 33.36 15.72
C GLY A 373 21.14 32.45 16.17
N SER A 374 19.90 32.95 16.23
CA SER A 374 18.72 32.22 16.75
C SER A 374 17.55 32.13 15.76
N GLU A 375 17.61 32.86 14.64
CA GLU A 375 16.56 32.95 13.61
C GLU A 375 17.05 32.54 12.19
N SER A 376 18.23 31.92 12.06
CA SER A 376 18.76 31.45 10.74
C SER A 376 17.99 30.26 10.14
N TRP A 377 16.67 30.37 10.00
CA TRP A 377 15.80 29.42 9.30
C TRP A 377 15.35 29.91 7.92
N GLY A 378 15.73 31.13 7.51
CA GLY A 378 15.36 31.74 6.24
C GLY A 378 16.19 31.28 5.03
N PRO A 379 15.77 31.62 3.79
CA PRO A 379 16.37 31.13 2.54
C PRO A 379 17.81 31.60 2.29
N SER A 380 18.31 32.57 3.07
CA SER A 380 19.69 33.08 3.02
C SER A 380 20.69 32.22 3.81
N SER A 381 20.21 31.32 4.66
CA SER A 381 21.02 30.40 5.46
C SER A 381 20.63 28.96 5.15
N THR A 382 21.60 28.13 4.78
CA THR A 382 21.39 26.69 4.68
C THR A 382 21.99 25.96 5.86
N TRP A 383 21.31 24.94 6.35
CA TRP A 383 21.80 24.10 7.44
C TRP A 383 22.64 22.97 6.87
N ALA A 384 23.40 22.31 7.76
CA ALA A 384 24.29 21.17 7.47
C ALA A 384 23.66 19.99 6.68
N CYS A 385 22.36 20.02 6.38
CA CYS A 385 21.66 19.05 5.54
C CYS A 385 21.92 19.19 4.03
N LEU A 386 22.56 20.27 3.54
CA LEU A 386 23.05 20.32 2.15
C LEU A 386 24.23 19.36 1.89
N SER A 387 24.77 18.73 2.92
CA SER A 387 25.92 17.82 2.86
C SER A 387 25.74 16.59 1.96
N TRP A 388 24.51 16.23 1.60
CA TRP A 388 24.27 15.16 0.63
C TRP A 388 24.77 15.52 -0.76
N LYS A 389 24.68 16.81 -1.17
CA LYS A 389 25.08 17.27 -2.51
C LYS A 389 25.98 18.49 -2.43
N ASP A 390 27.23 18.39 -2.89
CA ASP A 390 28.16 19.52 -2.86
C ASP A 390 27.88 20.57 -3.94
N ALA A 391 28.63 21.69 -3.91
CA ALA A 391 28.52 22.78 -4.87
C ALA A 391 28.86 22.37 -6.31
N GLN A 392 29.49 21.22 -6.52
CA GLN A 392 29.80 20.61 -7.81
C GLN A 392 28.71 19.60 -8.24
N GLY A 393 27.73 19.34 -7.38
CA GLY A 393 26.61 18.44 -7.63
C GLY A 393 26.89 16.97 -7.32
N ASN A 394 28.00 16.64 -6.66
CA ASN A 394 28.34 15.27 -6.30
C ASN A 394 27.50 14.78 -5.12
N VAL A 395 27.16 13.48 -5.12
CA VAL A 395 26.36 12.82 -4.10
C VAL A 395 26.98 11.45 -3.75
N PRO A 396 27.35 11.14 -2.49
CA PRO A 396 27.44 12.09 -1.37
C PRO A 396 28.56 13.12 -1.62
N GLY A 397 28.24 14.40 -1.42
CA GLY A 397 29.15 15.52 -1.69
C GLY A 397 30.27 15.68 -0.66
N ASN A 398 31.28 16.52 -0.97
CA ASN A 398 32.21 17.00 0.05
C ASN A 398 31.62 18.24 0.75
N PRO A 399 31.13 18.11 1.99
CA PRO A 399 30.47 19.22 2.64
C PRO A 399 31.45 20.38 2.94
N PRO A 400 30.97 21.64 2.92
CA PRO A 400 31.78 22.82 3.18
C PRO A 400 32.28 22.93 4.63
N THR A 401 31.74 22.16 5.59
CA THR A 401 32.21 22.18 6.99
C THR A 401 32.52 20.78 7.54
N GLN A 402 33.40 20.70 8.56
CA GLN A 402 33.65 19.45 9.30
C GLN A 402 32.48 19.03 10.21
N LEU A 403 31.51 19.92 10.45
CA LEU A 403 30.33 19.67 11.28
C LEU A 403 29.13 19.21 10.45
N ASP A 404 29.28 19.19 9.13
CA ASP A 404 28.26 18.73 8.21
C ASP A 404 28.19 17.20 8.20
N HIS A 405 26.98 16.66 8.22
CA HIS A 405 26.74 15.22 8.23
C HIS A 405 27.22 14.59 6.93
N LYS A 406 28.24 13.72 6.95
CA LYS A 406 28.41 12.74 5.87
C LYS A 406 27.42 11.61 6.13
N TRP A 407 26.38 11.52 5.31
CA TRP A 407 25.50 10.36 5.28
C TRP A 407 26.23 9.14 4.74
#